data_AF-A0A8H5QI30-F1
#
_entry.id   AF-A0A8H5QI30-F1
#
_cell.length_a   1.000
_cell.length_b   1.000
_cell.length_c   1.000
_cell.angle_alpha   90.00
_cell.angle_beta   90.00
_cell.angle_gamma   90.00
#
_symmetry.space_group_name_H-M   'P 1'
#
loop_
_entity.id
_entity.type
_entity.pdbx_description
1 polymer ?
#
loop_
_entity_poly.entity_id
_entity_poly.type
_entity_poly.pdbx_seq_one_letter_code
_entity_poly.pdbx_strand_id
1 'polypeptide(L)'
;MNFLTSRVLSIGRQAIAQKQAIFTQRVSYSAAATSSTNTFKTHVSYKPNPLRHPVNPNRKNKIPYKDRQLEQPFVPPAAVKNLDKLGATLRYVVRRTPSSQLPVYRKWMSGGNRMIVIIKKIDGDRSKFVQDLARDLEIKPVDIRLNPTTQHVEIKGHVYDKVVEWILKTGF
;
A
#
# COMPACT_ATOMS: atom_id res chain seq x y z
N MET A 1 41.48 -49.28 38.72
CA MET A 1 40.27 -50.05 39.13
C MET A 1 39.08 -49.35 38.48
N ASN A 2 38.66 -49.81 37.29
CA ASN A 2 37.38 -50.48 37.00
C ASN A 2 36.20 -49.47 36.96
N PHE A 3 35.25 -49.38 36.01
CA PHE A 3 34.65 -50.25 34.97
C PHE A 3 34.14 -49.33 33.82
N LEU A 4 34.19 -49.65 32.50
CA LEU A 4 33.22 -50.43 31.69
C LEU A 4 31.74 -50.17 32.10
N THR A 5 30.74 -49.80 31.28
CA THR A 5 30.39 -50.11 29.87
C THR A 5 29.14 -49.32 29.41
N SER A 6 29.00 -49.25 28.07
CA SER A 6 27.79 -49.27 27.21
C SER A 6 26.63 -48.26 27.37
N ARG A 7 26.31 -47.58 26.25
CA ARG A 7 24.93 -47.40 25.77
C ARG A 7 24.85 -47.49 24.24
N VAL A 8 24.20 -48.54 23.80
CA VAL A 8 23.85 -48.87 22.40
C VAL A 8 22.74 -47.93 21.94
N LEU A 9 22.91 -47.28 20.79
CA LEU A 9 21.84 -46.53 20.12
C LEU A 9 21.03 -47.50 19.25
N SER A 10 19.78 -47.75 19.65
CA SER A 10 18.79 -48.47 18.85
C SER A 10 18.31 -47.57 17.70
N ILE A 11 18.61 -47.97 16.47
CA ILE A 11 18.11 -47.33 15.24
C ILE A 11 16.70 -47.89 14.99
N GLY A 12 15.70 -47.19 15.50
CA GLY A 12 14.30 -47.43 15.16
C GLY A 12 13.96 -46.85 13.80
N ARG A 13 13.92 -47.70 12.76
CA ARG A 13 13.25 -47.39 11.48
C ARG A 13 11.75 -47.30 11.72
N GLN A 14 11.18 -46.11 11.63
CA GLN A 14 9.73 -45.95 11.56
C GLN A 14 9.27 -46.10 10.11
N ALA A 15 8.45 -47.11 9.86
CA ALA A 15 7.85 -47.40 8.56
C ALA A 15 6.78 -46.35 8.22
N ILE A 16 6.87 -45.78 7.03
CA ILE A 16 5.87 -44.86 6.48
C ILE A 16 4.71 -45.71 5.95
N ALA A 17 3.60 -45.75 6.67
CA ALA A 17 2.36 -46.35 6.21
C ALA A 17 1.75 -45.47 5.10
N GLN A 18 1.85 -45.92 3.85
CA GLN A 18 1.14 -45.32 2.72
C GLN A 18 -0.36 -45.63 2.85
N LYS A 19 -1.16 -44.62 3.22
CA LYS A 19 -2.62 -44.69 3.13
C LYS A 19 -3.04 -44.49 1.68
N GLN A 20 -3.90 -45.37 1.18
CA GLN A 20 -4.46 -45.27 -0.17
C GLN A 20 -5.45 -44.10 -0.25
N ALA A 21 -5.26 -43.23 -1.24
CA ALA A 21 -6.15 -42.11 -1.51
C ALA A 21 -7.39 -42.58 -2.28
N ILE A 22 -8.57 -42.32 -1.74
CA ILE A 22 -9.85 -42.60 -2.41
C ILE A 22 -10.09 -41.49 -3.44
N PHE A 23 -10.00 -41.86 -4.71
CA PHE A 23 -10.34 -40.99 -5.85
C PHE A 23 -11.86 -40.84 -5.94
N THR A 24 -12.39 -39.69 -5.51
CA THR A 24 -13.80 -39.35 -5.69
C THR A 24 -13.98 -38.60 -7.00
N GLN A 25 -14.77 -39.17 -7.92
CA GLN A 25 -15.15 -38.51 -9.16
C GLN A 25 -16.10 -37.35 -8.86
N ARG A 26 -15.73 -36.13 -9.30
CA ARG A 26 -16.62 -34.97 -9.29
C ARG A 26 -17.65 -35.12 -10.41
N VAL A 27 -18.92 -35.08 -10.03
CA VAL A 27 -20.06 -34.92 -10.95
C VAL A 27 -20.01 -33.50 -11.52
N SER A 28 -19.86 -33.38 -12.83
CA SER A 28 -20.01 -32.13 -13.57
C SER A 28 -21.49 -31.89 -13.88
N TYR A 29 -22.07 -30.86 -13.27
CA TYR A 29 -23.37 -30.33 -13.67
C TYR A 29 -23.18 -29.49 -14.93
N SER A 30 -23.76 -29.95 -16.04
CA SER A 30 -23.86 -29.19 -17.30
C SER A 30 -24.82 -28.02 -17.09
N ALA A 31 -24.29 -26.81 -16.87
CA ALA A 31 -25.12 -25.61 -16.90
C ALA A 31 -25.54 -25.32 -18.35
N ALA A 32 -26.85 -25.31 -18.60
CA ALA A 32 -27.42 -24.93 -19.88
C ALA A 32 -27.03 -23.48 -20.22
N ALA A 33 -26.31 -23.30 -21.33
CA ALA A 33 -25.99 -21.98 -21.85
C ALA A 33 -27.25 -21.33 -22.43
N THR A 34 -27.78 -20.31 -21.76
CA THR A 34 -28.72 -19.38 -22.37
C THR A 34 -27.97 -18.54 -23.41
N SER A 35 -28.32 -18.73 -24.68
CA SER A 35 -27.82 -17.92 -25.80
C SER A 35 -28.24 -16.46 -25.61
N SER A 36 -27.28 -15.60 -25.25
CA SER A 36 -27.50 -14.15 -25.35
C SER A 36 -27.53 -13.78 -26.83
N THR A 37 -28.65 -13.22 -27.29
CA THR A 37 -28.73 -12.59 -28.60
C THR A 37 -27.84 -11.35 -28.60
N ASN A 38 -26.74 -11.41 -29.35
CA ASN A 38 -25.88 -10.25 -29.59
C ASN A 38 -26.65 -9.20 -30.41
N THR A 39 -27.31 -8.26 -29.74
CA THR A 39 -27.81 -7.05 -30.40
C THR A 39 -26.61 -6.14 -30.64
N PHE A 40 -26.00 -6.24 -31.83
CA PHE A 40 -25.06 -5.24 -32.31
C PHE A 40 -25.80 -3.89 -32.37
N LYS A 41 -25.44 -2.97 -31.48
CA LYS A 41 -25.94 -1.59 -31.53
C LYS A 41 -25.48 -0.98 -32.84
N THR A 42 -26.44 -0.47 -33.62
CA THR A 42 -26.16 0.33 -34.81
C THR A 42 -25.23 1.49 -34.44
N HIS A 43 -24.09 1.61 -35.12
CA HIS A 43 -23.19 2.73 -34.96
C HIS A 43 -23.93 4.00 -35.43
N VAL A 44 -24.41 4.80 -34.49
CA VAL A 44 -24.84 6.18 -34.74
C VAL A 44 -23.63 6.90 -35.32
N SER A 45 -23.73 7.37 -36.56
CA SER A 45 -22.64 8.10 -37.21
C SER A 45 -22.41 9.41 -36.46
N TYR A 46 -21.29 9.49 -35.73
CA TYR A 46 -20.79 10.75 -35.20
C TYR A 46 -20.24 11.58 -36.35
N LYS A 47 -21.11 12.15 -37.20
CA LYS A 47 -20.76 13.37 -37.92
C LYS A 47 -21.03 14.51 -36.94
N PRO A 48 -20.01 15.07 -36.26
CA PRO A 48 -20.24 16.22 -35.39
C PRO A 48 -20.88 17.32 -36.23
N ASN A 49 -22.00 17.86 -35.75
CA ASN A 49 -22.66 18.97 -36.45
C ASN A 49 -21.63 20.11 -36.58
N PRO A 50 -21.26 20.54 -37.80
CA PRO A 50 -20.18 21.52 -38.00
C PRO A 50 -20.50 22.89 -37.40
N LEU A 51 -21.78 23.17 -37.12
CA LEU A 51 -22.24 24.39 -36.45
C LEU A 51 -22.22 24.29 -34.92
N ARG A 52 -22.03 23.08 -34.35
CA ARG A 52 -21.93 22.89 -32.90
C ARG A 52 -20.47 23.01 -32.47
N HIS A 53 -20.07 24.21 -32.09
CA HIS A 53 -18.81 24.41 -31.36
C HIS A 53 -19.00 24.08 -29.88
N PRO A 54 -18.08 23.34 -29.25
CA PRO A 54 -18.15 23.11 -27.81
C PRO A 54 -17.94 24.44 -27.07
N VAL A 55 -18.98 24.92 -26.38
CA VAL A 55 -18.89 26.12 -25.54
C VAL A 55 -18.69 25.69 -24.09
N ASN A 56 -17.66 26.22 -23.43
CA ASN A 56 -17.44 25.97 -22.00
C ASN A 56 -18.62 26.53 -21.18
N PRO A 57 -19.43 25.69 -20.51
CA PRO A 57 -20.60 26.15 -19.74
C PRO A 57 -20.21 27.04 -18.55
N ASN A 58 -18.94 26.99 -18.12
CA ASN A 58 -18.42 27.78 -17.01
C ASN A 58 -17.84 29.14 -17.44
N ARG A 59 -18.05 29.57 -18.69
CA ARG A 59 -17.53 30.84 -19.22
C ARG A 59 -17.98 32.07 -18.41
N LYS A 60 -19.21 32.04 -17.88
CA LYS A 60 -19.81 33.12 -17.08
C LYS A 60 -19.17 33.31 -15.70
N ASN A 61 -18.57 32.26 -15.14
CA ASN A 61 -17.94 32.30 -13.81
C ASN A 61 -16.43 32.53 -13.89
N LYS A 62 -15.88 32.78 -15.09
CA LYS A 62 -14.46 33.01 -15.26
C LYS A 62 -14.13 34.43 -14.79
N ILE A 63 -13.37 34.53 -13.70
CA ILE A 63 -12.84 35.81 -13.20
C ILE A 63 -12.08 36.49 -14.35
N PRO A 64 -12.43 37.74 -14.73
CA PRO A 64 -11.71 38.49 -15.75
C PRO A 64 -10.23 38.60 -15.43
N TYR A 65 -9.39 38.70 -16.47
CA TYR A 65 -7.94 38.73 -16.29
C TYR A 65 -7.47 39.86 -15.36
N LYS A 66 -8.14 41.03 -15.43
CA LYS A 66 -7.84 42.20 -14.59
C LYS A 66 -8.21 42.02 -13.12
N ASP A 67 -9.18 41.17 -12.82
CA ASP A 67 -9.69 40.95 -11.45
C ASP A 67 -9.00 39.76 -10.77
N ARG A 68 -8.10 39.07 -11.49
CA ARG A 68 -7.34 37.96 -10.92
C ARG A 68 -6.21 38.53 -10.07
N GLN A 69 -6.26 38.27 -8.76
CA GLN A 69 -5.11 38.51 -7.88
C GLN A 69 -3.94 37.64 -8.38
N LEU A 70 -2.97 38.26 -9.06
CA LEU A 70 -1.76 37.59 -9.56
C LEU A 70 -0.77 37.33 -8.42
N GLU A 71 -0.77 38.22 -7.43
CA GLU A 71 0.07 38.11 -6.24
C GLU A 71 -0.69 37.43 -5.13
N GLN A 72 -0.18 36.29 -4.65
CA GLN A 72 -0.61 35.74 -3.38
C GLN A 72 0.07 36.52 -2.26
N PRO A 73 -0.64 36.88 -1.17
CA PRO A 73 0.01 37.49 -0.03
C PRO A 73 1.12 36.55 0.44
N PHE A 74 2.33 37.08 0.61
CA PHE A 74 3.43 36.33 1.19
C PHE A 74 3.04 35.97 2.62
N VAL A 75 2.50 34.77 2.81
CA VAL A 75 2.31 34.19 4.13
C VAL A 75 3.68 33.60 4.50
N PRO A 76 4.41 34.17 5.46
CA PRO A 76 5.66 33.57 5.89
C PRO A 76 5.36 32.14 6.34
N PRO A 77 6.14 31.13 5.91
CA PRO A 77 5.96 29.77 6.39
C PRO A 77 5.99 29.80 7.91
N ALA A 78 5.04 29.13 8.56
CA ALA A 78 4.97 29.08 10.01
C ALA A 78 6.36 28.77 10.57
N ALA A 79 6.94 29.72 11.29
CA ALA A 79 8.31 29.62 11.77
C ALA A 79 8.44 28.37 12.67
N VAL A 80 9.04 27.32 12.15
CA VAL A 80 9.40 26.11 12.91
C VAL A 80 10.60 26.47 13.78
N LYS A 81 10.35 27.15 14.90
CA LYS A 81 11.36 27.70 15.81
C LYS A 81 12.25 26.63 16.49
N ASN A 82 12.07 25.35 16.19
CA ASN A 82 12.71 24.23 16.89
C ASN A 82 13.21 23.12 15.95
N LEU A 83 13.77 23.47 14.78
CA LEU A 83 14.27 22.46 13.84
C LEU A 83 15.37 21.59 14.47
N ASP A 84 16.30 22.21 15.21
CA ASP A 84 17.42 21.52 15.85
C ASP A 84 16.97 20.61 17.00
N LYS A 85 15.93 21.03 17.75
CA LYS A 85 15.35 20.24 18.85
C LYS A 85 14.51 19.08 18.33
N LEU A 86 13.83 19.25 17.18
CA LEU A 86 13.12 18.16 16.50
C LEU A 86 14.11 17.10 15.99
N GLY A 87 15.22 17.53 15.35
CA GLY A 87 16.27 16.64 14.87
C GLY A 87 17.00 15.89 16.00
N ALA A 88 17.11 16.51 17.18
CA ALA A 88 17.66 15.85 18.37
C ALA A 88 16.69 14.85 19.03
N THR A 89 15.37 15.03 18.86
CA THR A 89 14.34 14.20 19.52
C THR A 89 13.86 13.06 18.62
N LEU A 90 13.69 13.29 17.32
CA LEU A 90 13.22 12.30 16.36
C LEU A 90 14.42 11.69 15.62
N ARG A 91 14.70 10.41 15.90
CA ARG A 91 15.80 9.65 15.25
C ARG A 91 15.55 9.40 13.75
N TYR A 92 14.37 9.72 13.24
CA TYR A 92 13.97 9.52 11.85
C TYR A 92 13.03 10.63 11.40
N VAL A 93 12.93 10.85 10.09
CA VAL A 93 11.96 11.76 9.49
C VAL A 93 11.35 11.16 8.23
N VAL A 94 10.08 11.43 7.98
CA VAL A 94 9.39 11.07 6.73
C VAL A 94 9.29 12.30 5.85
N ARG A 95 10.00 12.35 4.72
CA ARG A 95 9.94 13.50 3.82
C ARG A 95 8.70 13.45 2.93
N ARG A 96 8.04 14.59 2.76
CA ARG A 96 6.96 14.76 1.78
C ARG A 96 7.44 14.57 0.33
N THR A 97 6.50 14.29 -0.57
CA THR A 97 6.75 14.29 -2.02
C THR A 97 6.98 15.73 -2.52
N PRO A 98 7.50 15.94 -3.74
CA PRO A 98 7.60 17.27 -4.33
C PRO A 98 6.24 18.00 -4.42
N SER A 99 5.14 17.24 -4.48
CA SER A 99 3.76 17.74 -4.41
C SER A 99 3.25 17.94 -2.98
N SER A 100 4.11 17.92 -1.96
CA SER A 100 3.79 18.05 -0.53
C SER A 100 2.87 16.96 0.05
N GLN A 101 2.71 15.83 -0.66
CA GLN A 101 1.89 14.70 -0.22
C GLN A 101 2.70 13.71 0.64
N LEU A 102 1.97 12.88 1.40
CA LEU A 102 2.58 11.80 2.17
C LEU A 102 3.12 10.70 1.24
N PRO A 103 4.33 10.17 1.49
CA PRO A 103 4.92 9.12 0.68
C PRO A 103 4.39 7.72 1.05
N VAL A 104 3.08 7.57 1.24
CA VAL A 104 2.40 6.33 1.61
C VAL A 104 1.57 5.84 0.43
N TYR A 105 1.77 4.58 0.04
CA TYR A 105 1.14 4.01 -1.15
C TYR A 105 0.52 2.64 -0.86
N ARG A 106 -0.63 2.36 -1.48
CA ARG A 106 -1.21 1.01 -1.52
C ARG A 106 -0.63 0.26 -2.71
N LYS A 107 -0.14 -0.96 -2.49
CA LYS A 107 0.35 -1.86 -3.54
C LYS A 107 -0.45 -3.15 -3.52
N TRP A 108 -1.11 -3.44 -4.62
CA TRP A 108 -1.81 -4.69 -4.84
C TRP A 108 -0.90 -5.71 -5.52
N MET A 109 -0.95 -6.96 -5.08
CA MET A 109 -0.16 -8.08 -5.56
C MET A 109 -1.08 -9.30 -5.74
N SER A 110 -0.58 -10.36 -6.39
CA SER A 110 -1.32 -11.60 -6.62
C SER A 110 -2.70 -11.36 -7.25
N GLY A 111 -2.75 -10.55 -8.32
CA GLY A 111 -3.99 -10.24 -9.02
C GLY A 111 -5.02 -9.42 -8.22
N GLY A 112 -4.59 -8.72 -7.16
CA GLY A 112 -5.49 -7.91 -6.32
C GLY A 112 -5.87 -8.55 -4.99
N ASN A 113 -5.51 -9.82 -4.76
CA ASN A 113 -5.84 -10.49 -3.49
C ASN A 113 -4.99 -9.98 -2.32
N ARG A 114 -3.71 -9.68 -2.56
CA ARG A 114 -2.79 -9.25 -1.51
C ARG A 114 -2.58 -7.76 -1.59
N MET A 115 -2.76 -7.06 -0.48
CA MET A 115 -2.48 -5.64 -0.38
C MET A 115 -1.36 -5.39 0.64
N ILE A 116 -0.42 -4.53 0.26
CA ILE A 116 0.70 -4.08 1.08
C ILE A 116 0.73 -2.55 1.05
N VAL A 117 0.95 -1.94 2.20
CA VAL A 117 1.19 -0.49 2.32
C VAL A 117 2.69 -0.25 2.28
N ILE A 118 3.14 0.67 1.43
CA ILE A 118 4.56 1.03 1.30
C ILE A 118 4.74 2.47 1.75
N ILE A 119 5.66 2.68 2.68
CA ILE A 119 6.08 4.00 3.15
C ILE A 119 7.49 4.26 2.59
N LYS A 120 7.62 5.33 1.82
CA LYS A 120 8.87 5.75 1.18
C LYS A 120 9.44 6.98 1.89
N LYS A 121 10.63 7.41 1.44
CA LYS A 121 11.28 8.67 1.87
C LYS A 121 11.46 8.79 3.40
N ILE A 122 11.79 7.68 4.04
CA ILE A 122 12.17 7.66 5.46
C ILE A 122 13.68 7.88 5.52
N ASP A 123 14.11 8.90 6.24
CA ASP A 123 15.52 9.18 6.52
C ASP A 123 15.81 8.98 8.02
N GLY A 124 17.06 8.65 8.35
CA GLY A 124 17.49 8.36 9.72
C GLY A 124 17.31 6.89 10.13
N ASP A 125 17.03 6.66 11.41
CA ASP A 125 16.91 5.33 12.03
C ASP A 125 15.55 4.68 11.72
N ARG A 126 15.55 3.88 10.66
CA ARG A 126 14.37 3.16 10.16
C ARG A 126 13.95 2.00 11.06
N SER A 127 14.89 1.42 11.81
CA SER A 127 14.57 0.37 12.78
C SER A 127 13.73 0.94 13.91
N LYS A 128 14.07 2.16 14.37
CA LYS A 128 13.27 2.85 15.38
C LYS A 128 11.90 3.25 14.86
N PHE A 129 11.82 3.73 13.60
CA PHE A 129 10.54 4.00 12.93
C PHE A 129 9.63 2.77 12.90
N VAL A 130 10.17 1.60 12.55
CA VAL A 130 9.40 0.34 12.53
C VAL A 130 8.89 -0.04 13.93
N GLN A 131 9.71 0.14 14.97
CA GLN A 131 9.29 -0.14 16.35
C GLN A 131 8.16 0.78 16.82
N ASP A 132 8.28 2.07 16.56
CA ASP A 132 7.27 3.05 16.97
C ASP A 132 5.97 2.84 16.19
N LEU A 133 6.06 2.55 14.89
CA LEU A 133 4.91 2.22 14.06
C LEU A 133 4.21 0.93 14.54
N ALA A 134 4.97 -0.12 14.86
CA ALA A 134 4.43 -1.37 15.40
C ALA A 134 3.72 -1.14 16.75
N ARG A 135 4.30 -0.29 17.60
CA ARG A 135 3.75 0.05 18.92
C ARG A 135 2.44 0.83 18.81
N ASP A 136 2.42 1.88 18.00
CA ASP A 136 1.30 2.83 17.96
C ASP A 136 0.11 2.32 17.15
N LEU A 137 0.35 1.48 16.14
CA LEU A 137 -0.70 0.87 15.33
C LEU A 137 -1.09 -0.54 15.81
N GLU A 138 -0.43 -1.05 16.86
CA GLU A 138 -0.62 -2.40 17.41
C GLU A 138 -0.45 -3.52 16.36
N ILE A 139 0.45 -3.29 15.41
CA ILE A 139 0.75 -4.24 14.33
C ILE A 139 1.87 -5.17 14.77
N LYS A 140 1.73 -6.46 14.47
CA LYS A 140 2.79 -7.43 14.76
C LYS A 140 4.05 -7.07 13.96
N PRO A 141 5.25 -7.12 14.57
CA PRO A 141 6.49 -6.78 13.87
C PRO A 141 6.78 -7.71 12.69
N VAL A 142 6.20 -8.92 12.67
CA VAL A 142 6.31 -9.90 11.57
C VAL A 142 5.58 -9.45 10.29
N ASP A 143 4.60 -8.57 10.42
CA ASP A 143 3.82 -8.03 9.30
C ASP A 143 4.46 -6.78 8.69
N ILE A 144 5.47 -6.23 9.36
CA ILE A 144 6.24 -5.08 8.90
C ILE A 144 7.60 -5.58 8.39
N ARG A 145 7.92 -5.25 7.14
CA ARG A 145 9.18 -5.59 6.50
C ARG A 145 9.93 -4.30 6.17
N LEU A 146 11.18 -4.20 6.66
CA LEU A 146 12.12 -3.22 6.18
C LEU A 146 12.87 -3.80 4.97
N ASN A 147 12.74 -3.18 3.81
CA ASN A 147 13.44 -3.61 2.61
C ASN A 147 14.92 -3.22 2.71
N PRO A 148 15.89 -4.15 2.70
CA PRO A 148 17.29 -3.81 2.92
C PRO A 148 17.89 -2.96 1.79
N THR A 149 17.41 -3.15 0.56
CA THR A 149 17.95 -2.48 -0.63
C THR A 149 17.38 -1.07 -0.77
N THR A 150 16.06 -0.94 -0.70
CA THR A 150 15.39 0.35 -0.93
C THR A 150 15.12 1.13 0.35
N GLN A 151 15.28 0.47 1.50
CA GLN A 151 15.05 1.04 2.83
C GLN A 151 13.62 1.58 3.02
N HIS A 152 12.69 1.13 2.18
CA HIS A 152 11.26 1.36 2.35
C HIS A 152 10.69 0.43 3.42
N VAL A 153 9.63 0.89 4.09
CA VAL A 153 8.87 0.07 5.03
C VAL A 153 7.63 -0.45 4.32
N GLU A 154 7.47 -1.76 4.32
CA GLU A 154 6.37 -2.50 3.70
C GLU A 154 5.53 -3.14 4.80
N ILE A 155 4.23 -2.86 4.84
CA ILE A 155 3.31 -3.37 5.87
C ILE A 155 2.23 -4.21 5.20
N LYS A 156 2.03 -5.44 5.65
CA LYS A 156 0.98 -6.32 5.12
C LYS A 156 -0.41 -5.85 5.57
N GLY A 157 -1.40 -6.00 4.69
CA GLY A 157 -2.81 -5.84 5.04
C GLY A 157 -3.39 -4.44 4.81
N HIS A 158 -4.67 -4.29 5.15
CA HIS A 158 -5.49 -3.10 4.91
C HIS A 158 -5.35 -2.03 5.98
N VAL A 159 -4.14 -1.49 6.14
CA VAL A 159 -3.79 -0.51 7.19
C VAL A 159 -3.44 0.89 6.67
N TYR A 160 -3.74 1.18 5.39
CA TYR A 160 -3.35 2.44 4.76
C TYR A 160 -3.88 3.67 5.50
N ASP A 161 -5.18 3.69 5.82
CA ASP A 161 -5.82 4.88 6.39
C ASP A 161 -5.26 5.16 7.80
N LYS A 162 -5.06 4.10 8.60
CA LYS A 162 -4.43 4.18 9.92
C LYS A 162 -2.99 4.71 9.86
N VAL A 163 -2.21 4.23 8.89
CA VAL A 163 -0.82 4.69 8.69
C VAL A 163 -0.79 6.17 8.30
N VAL A 164 -1.67 6.59 7.39
CA VAL A 164 -1.76 8.00 6.97
C VAL A 164 -2.13 8.89 8.17
N GLU A 165 -3.15 8.50 8.92
CA GLU A 165 -3.58 9.23 10.12
C GLU A 165 -2.46 9.33 11.16
N TRP A 166 -1.75 8.22 11.41
CA TRP A 166 -0.62 8.21 12.34
C TRP A 166 0.51 9.15 11.90
N ILE A 167 0.92 9.11 10.63
CA ILE A 167 1.99 10.00 10.13
C ILE A 167 1.59 11.48 10.25
N LEU A 168 0.33 11.81 9.96
CA LEU A 168 -0.20 13.16 10.14
C LEU A 168 -0.19 13.59 11.60
N LYS A 169 -0.62 12.70 12.51
CA LYS A 169 -0.64 12.94 13.95
C LYS A 169 0.76 13.17 14.52
N THR A 170 1.75 12.44 14.03
CA THR A 170 3.16 12.61 14.44
C THR A 170 3.77 13.92 13.91
N GLY A 171 3.18 14.53 12.88
CA GLY A 171 3.57 15.84 12.37
C GLY A 171 4.60 15.81 11.25
N PHE A 172 4.67 14.73 10.47
CA PHE A 172 5.51 14.62 9.27
C PHE A 172 4.77 15.05 8.00
#